data_AF-A0A7C3SAV1-F1
#
_entry.id   AF-A0A7C3SAV1-F1
#
_cell.length_a   1.000
_cell.length_b   1.000
_cell.length_c   1.000
_cell.angle_alpha   90.00
_cell.angle_beta   90.00
_cell.angle_gamma   90.00
#
_symmetry.space_group_name_H-M   'P 1'
#
loop_
_entity.id
_entity.type
_entity.pdbx_description
1 polymer ?
#
loop_
_entity_poly.entity_id
_entity_poly.type
_entity_poly.pdbx_seq_one_letter_code
_entity_poly.pdbx_strand_id
1 'polypeptide(L)'
;MRKFRLAIIAISCWMVVSCSGLLTRVHITGIDISPRTLPPEGGKVKIVVKTYNAGDVRVYFKRANDGKTFSLSLGTEFWLGMMLGEQKWDGEITLPPNNDPEGKDQVYKVTVVAYESEFWSSHERDAGKVVVKGKLEGTPSEVPNNETTSSVSGEGEGQ
;
A
#
# COMPACT_ATOMS: atom_id res chain seq x y z
N MET A 1 -3.17 52.84 31.91
CA MET A 1 -2.76 52.66 30.49
C MET A 1 -1.66 51.62 30.25
N ARG A 2 -0.69 51.39 31.15
CA ARG A 2 0.38 50.36 30.96
C ARG A 2 -0.10 48.90 30.96
N LYS A 3 -1.13 48.58 31.76
CA LYS A 3 -1.67 47.20 31.90
C LYS A 3 -2.42 46.69 30.66
N PHE A 4 -3.07 47.59 29.91
CA PHE A 4 -3.79 47.26 28.67
C PHE A 4 -2.84 46.96 27.49
N ARG A 5 -1.67 47.61 27.46
CA ARG A 5 -0.67 47.41 26.40
C ARG A 5 0.03 46.05 26.46
N LEU A 6 0.20 45.47 27.65
CA LEU A 6 0.79 44.14 27.85
C LEU A 6 -0.15 43.00 27.43
N ALA A 7 -1.46 43.15 27.67
CA ALA A 7 -2.45 42.14 27.28
C ALA A 7 -2.57 42.00 25.75
N ILE A 8 -2.45 43.10 25.01
CA ILE A 8 -2.54 43.11 23.54
C ILE A 8 -1.32 42.41 22.91
N ILE A 9 -0.11 42.62 23.45
CA ILE A 9 1.11 41.96 22.97
C ILE A 9 1.05 40.45 23.21
N ALA A 10 0.55 40.02 24.37
CA ALA A 10 0.39 38.59 24.69
C ALA A 10 -0.57 37.90 23.73
N ILE A 11 -1.71 38.52 23.38
CA ILE A 11 -2.69 37.94 22.46
C ILE A 11 -2.16 37.90 21.02
N SER A 12 -1.46 38.94 20.56
CA SER A 12 -0.85 38.93 19.23
C SER A 12 0.19 37.81 19.09
N CYS A 13 0.99 37.54 20.13
CA CYS A 13 2.01 36.48 20.09
C CYS A 13 1.38 35.08 19.96
N TRP A 14 0.21 34.83 20.54
CA TRP A 14 -0.48 33.54 20.44
C TRP A 14 -1.12 33.30 19.06
N MET A 15 -1.51 34.37 18.36
CA MET A 15 -2.04 34.27 17.00
C MET A 15 -0.95 34.01 15.95
N VAL A 16 0.26 34.58 16.09
CA VAL A 16 1.35 34.33 15.13
C VAL A 16 1.92 32.91 15.27
N VAL A 17 1.97 32.38 16.49
CA VAL A 17 2.44 31.01 16.75
C VAL A 17 1.46 29.97 16.19
N SER A 18 0.15 30.26 16.22
CA SER A 18 -0.87 29.32 15.75
C SER A 18 -0.97 29.22 14.22
N CYS A 19 -0.68 30.29 13.46
CA CYS A 19 -0.71 30.23 12.00
C CYS A 19 0.54 29.55 11.41
N SER A 20 1.68 29.64 12.10
CA SER A 20 2.95 29.07 11.63
C SER A 20 2.96 27.53 11.71
N GLY A 21 2.18 26.95 12.64
CA GLY A 21 2.14 25.51 12.87
C GLY A 21 1.35 24.70 11.83
N LEU A 22 0.71 25.34 10.83
CA LEU A 22 0.01 24.62 9.76
C LEU A 22 0.94 24.28 8.59
N LEU A 23 1.99 25.07 8.37
CA LEU A 23 2.91 24.92 7.24
C LEU A 23 4.04 23.91 7.50
N THR A 24 4.29 23.55 8.76
CA THR A 24 5.35 22.61 9.15
C THR A 24 4.84 21.21 9.47
N ARG A 25 3.51 20.98 9.49
CA ARG A 25 2.97 19.65 9.78
C ARG A 25 3.18 18.73 8.60
N VAL A 26 3.50 17.48 8.91
CA VAL A 26 3.46 16.40 7.91
C VAL A 26 2.06 16.27 7.34
N HIS A 27 1.94 16.17 6.02
CA HIS A 27 0.64 16.09 5.36
C HIS A 27 0.70 15.25 4.09
N ILE A 28 0.04 14.09 4.08
CA ILE A 28 -0.32 13.33 2.88
C ILE A 28 -1.34 14.09 2.01
N THR A 29 -0.94 14.42 0.78
CA THR A 29 -1.78 15.12 -0.21
C THR A 29 -2.42 14.15 -1.22
N GLY A 30 -1.68 13.12 -1.63
CA GLY A 30 -2.11 12.16 -2.66
C GLY A 30 -1.65 10.73 -2.36
N ILE A 31 -2.48 9.76 -2.75
CA ILE A 31 -2.17 8.33 -2.65
C ILE A 31 -2.69 7.63 -3.90
N ASP A 32 -1.78 7.01 -4.64
CA ASP A 32 -2.08 6.18 -5.80
C ASP A 32 -1.62 4.74 -5.52
N ILE A 33 -2.52 3.78 -5.73
CA ILE A 33 -2.26 2.35 -5.53
C ILE A 33 -2.70 1.61 -6.78
N SER A 34 -1.80 0.84 -7.38
CA SER A 34 -2.09 0.08 -8.60
C SER A 34 -1.28 -1.22 -8.68
N PRO A 35 -1.90 -2.36 -9.04
CA PRO A 35 -3.34 -2.57 -9.20
C PRO A 35 -4.06 -2.68 -7.84
N ARG A 36 -5.39 -2.42 -7.83
CA ARG A 36 -6.23 -2.64 -6.63
C ARG A 36 -6.88 -4.02 -6.57
N THR A 37 -6.86 -4.75 -7.68
CA THR A 37 -7.34 -6.13 -7.75
C THR A 37 -6.22 -6.97 -8.32
N LEU A 38 -5.88 -8.03 -7.59
CA LEU A 38 -4.86 -9.00 -7.95
C LEU A 38 -5.53 -10.34 -8.25
N PRO A 39 -4.91 -11.15 -9.11
CA PRO A 39 -5.36 -12.52 -9.36
C PRO A 39 -5.11 -13.42 -8.14
N PRO A 40 -5.63 -14.67 -8.12
CA PRO A 40 -5.60 -15.52 -6.93
C PRO A 40 -4.20 -15.90 -6.43
N GLU A 41 -3.20 -15.92 -7.31
CA GLU A 41 -1.78 -16.09 -6.99
C GLU A 41 -1.18 -14.90 -6.23
N GLY A 42 -1.92 -13.81 -6.06
CA GLY A 42 -1.42 -12.58 -5.47
C GLY A 42 -0.65 -11.76 -6.50
N GLY A 43 0.36 -11.03 -6.04
CA GLY A 43 1.21 -10.26 -6.94
C GLY A 43 1.67 -8.92 -6.38
N LYS A 44 2.31 -8.16 -7.27
CA LYS A 44 2.94 -6.87 -6.95
C LYS A 44 1.91 -5.74 -6.96
N VAL A 45 1.98 -4.90 -5.95
CA VAL A 45 1.22 -3.66 -5.83
C VAL A 45 2.21 -2.52 -5.75
N LYS A 46 2.07 -1.56 -6.66
CA LYS A 46 2.82 -0.31 -6.65
C LYS A 46 2.04 0.74 -5.87
N ILE A 47 2.75 1.49 -5.05
CA ILE A 47 2.19 2.56 -4.24
C ILE A 47 3.01 3.81 -4.50
N VAL A 48 2.31 4.91 -4.76
CA VAL A 48 2.89 6.25 -4.86
C VAL A 48 2.16 7.14 -3.87
N VAL A 49 2.91 7.83 -3.02
CA VAL A 49 2.38 8.75 -2.02
C VAL A 49 3.00 10.11 -2.23
N LYS A 50 2.19 11.14 -2.08
CA LYS A 50 2.61 12.53 -2.11
C LYS A 50 2.42 13.16 -0.74
N THR A 51 3.42 13.88 -0.26
CA THR A 51 3.40 14.49 1.08
C THR A 51 4.03 15.87 1.09
N TYR A 52 3.75 16.64 2.13
CA TYR A 52 4.59 17.74 2.61
C TYR A 52 5.24 17.37 3.94
N ASN A 53 6.48 17.80 4.15
CA ASN A 53 7.22 17.71 5.42
C ASN A 53 7.33 16.29 6.01
N ALA A 54 7.31 15.23 5.18
CA ALA A 54 7.53 13.87 5.66
C ALA A 54 9.03 13.53 5.64
N GLY A 55 9.49 12.83 6.67
CA GLY A 55 10.81 12.19 6.73
C GLY A 55 10.74 10.68 6.50
N ASP A 56 9.58 10.05 6.72
CA ASP A 56 9.34 8.62 6.49
C ASP A 56 7.87 8.42 6.07
N VAL A 57 7.62 7.48 5.15
CA VAL A 57 6.27 7.10 4.73
C VAL A 57 6.13 5.59 4.75
N ARG A 58 5.14 5.12 5.51
CA ARG A 58 4.83 3.70 5.67
C ARG A 58 3.44 3.39 5.18
N VAL A 59 3.30 2.22 4.57
CA VAL A 59 2.03 1.70 4.06
C VAL A 59 1.76 0.37 4.72
N TYR A 60 0.55 0.21 5.26
CA TYR A 60 0.10 -0.99 5.95
C TYR A 60 -1.07 -1.61 5.21
N PHE A 61 -0.92 -2.88 4.85
CA PHE A 61 -1.95 -3.72 4.26
C PHE A 61 -2.46 -4.68 5.32
N LYS A 62 -3.59 -4.34 5.95
CA LYS A 62 -4.21 -5.17 6.97
C LYS A 62 -5.26 -6.07 6.33
N ARG A 63 -4.99 -7.37 6.34
CA ARG A 63 -5.88 -8.39 5.82
C ARG A 63 -7.14 -8.51 6.70
N ALA A 64 -8.32 -8.52 6.07
CA ALA A 64 -9.59 -8.42 6.76
C ALA A 64 -10.05 -9.71 7.45
N ASN A 65 -9.65 -10.89 6.96
CA ASN A 65 -10.12 -12.17 7.50
C ASN A 65 -9.40 -12.57 8.80
N ASP A 66 -8.09 -12.33 8.90
CA ASP A 66 -7.26 -12.77 10.04
C ASP A 66 -6.48 -11.63 10.72
N GLY A 67 -6.58 -10.41 10.19
CA GLY A 67 -5.88 -9.24 10.74
C GLY A 67 -4.38 -9.17 10.43
N LYS A 68 -3.82 -10.11 9.65
CA LYS A 68 -2.38 -10.11 9.30
C LYS A 68 -2.03 -8.82 8.56
N THR A 69 -0.96 -8.17 9.00
CA THR A 69 -0.53 -6.88 8.44
C THR A 69 0.77 -7.04 7.68
N PHE A 70 0.83 -6.50 6.46
CA PHE A 70 2.03 -6.40 5.65
C PHE A 70 2.41 -4.92 5.56
N SER A 71 3.65 -4.59 5.85
CA SER A 71 4.13 -3.20 5.88
C SER A 71 5.21 -2.95 4.84
N LEU A 72 5.20 -1.77 4.24
CA LEU A 72 6.21 -1.28 3.31
C LEU A 72 6.63 0.13 3.72
N SER A 73 7.94 0.38 3.83
CA SER A 73 8.49 1.74 3.84
C SER A 73 8.77 2.18 2.41
N LEU A 74 8.31 3.38 2.03
CA LEU A 74 8.49 3.92 0.69
C LEU A 74 9.85 4.63 0.57
N GLY A 75 10.45 4.54 -0.62
CA GLY A 75 11.62 5.33 -0.97
C GLY A 75 11.20 6.72 -1.44
N THR A 76 12.04 7.72 -1.22
CA THR A 76 11.82 9.07 -1.79
C THR A 76 12.29 9.11 -3.25
N GLU A 77 11.38 9.49 -4.15
CA GLU A 77 11.66 9.73 -5.55
C GLU A 77 12.23 11.17 -5.68
N PHE A 78 13.53 11.31 -5.43
CA PHE A 78 14.36 12.49 -5.71
C PHE A 78 14.37 13.68 -4.71
N TRP A 79 15.58 14.16 -4.41
CA TRP A 79 15.92 15.16 -3.38
C TRP A 79 15.47 16.60 -3.68
N LEU A 80 15.20 16.97 -4.94
CA LEU A 80 14.91 18.37 -5.31
C LEU A 80 13.58 18.91 -4.73
N GLY A 81 12.62 18.02 -4.44
CA GLY A 81 11.35 18.38 -3.80
C GLY A 81 11.47 18.74 -2.32
N MET A 82 12.52 18.24 -1.64
CA MET A 82 12.75 18.51 -0.22
C MET A 82 13.11 19.96 0.08
N MET A 83 13.47 20.75 -0.93
CA MET A 83 13.89 22.13 -0.74
C MET A 83 12.69 23.10 -0.71
N LEU A 84 11.57 22.85 -1.41
CA LEU A 84 10.49 23.85 -1.59
C LEU A 84 9.08 23.29 -1.92
N GLY A 85 8.81 21.97 -1.91
CA GLY A 85 7.56 21.45 -2.50
C GLY A 85 7.02 20.10 -2.00
N GLU A 86 6.02 19.58 -2.72
CA GLU A 86 5.40 18.27 -2.49
C GLU A 86 6.43 17.16 -2.76
N GLN A 87 6.72 16.34 -1.75
CA GLN A 87 7.59 15.17 -1.84
C GLN A 87 6.81 14.00 -2.44
N LYS A 88 7.48 13.22 -3.29
CA LYS A 88 6.95 11.98 -3.86
C LYS A 88 7.69 10.78 -3.31
N TRP A 89 6.92 9.77 -2.94
CA TRP A 89 7.38 8.52 -2.37
C TRP A 89 6.82 7.37 -3.18
N ASP A 90 7.64 6.37 -3.46
CA ASP A 90 7.23 5.20 -4.22
C ASP A 90 7.78 3.90 -3.63
N GLY A 91 7.10 2.81 -3.95
CA GLY A 91 7.51 1.48 -3.52
C GLY A 91 6.58 0.40 -4.05
N GLU A 92 7.03 -0.83 -3.90
CA GLU A 92 6.29 -2.01 -4.36
C GLU A 92 6.26 -3.05 -3.24
N ILE A 93 5.09 -3.65 -3.01
CA ILE A 93 4.92 -4.79 -2.11
C ILE A 93 4.34 -5.97 -2.87
N THR A 94 4.77 -7.18 -2.54
CA THR A 94 4.16 -8.41 -3.06
C THR A 94 3.19 -8.97 -2.03
N LEU A 95 1.92 -9.08 -2.40
CA LEU A 95 0.89 -9.72 -1.57
C LEU A 95 0.85 -11.23 -1.89
N PRO A 96 0.70 -12.07 -0.85
CA PRO A 96 0.73 -13.52 -1.04
C PRO A 96 -0.52 -14.04 -1.77
N PRO A 97 -0.45 -15.27 -2.30
CA PRO A 97 -1.61 -15.97 -2.83
C PRO A 97 -2.77 -16.06 -1.84
N ASN A 98 -3.98 -16.12 -2.39
CA ASN A 98 -5.19 -16.40 -1.64
C ASN A 98 -5.42 -17.91 -1.57
N ASN A 99 -5.37 -18.45 -0.35
CA ASN A 99 -5.57 -19.86 -0.04
C ASN A 99 -6.90 -20.09 0.70
N ASP A 100 -7.87 -19.19 0.56
CA ASP A 100 -9.21 -19.39 1.11
C ASP A 100 -9.87 -20.62 0.46
N PRO A 101 -10.25 -21.64 1.25
CA PRO A 101 -10.79 -22.89 0.72
C PRO A 101 -12.18 -22.73 0.11
N GLU A 102 -12.90 -21.66 0.44
CA GLU A 102 -14.23 -21.37 -0.10
C GLU A 102 -14.16 -20.46 -1.34
N GLY A 103 -12.95 -20.15 -1.83
CA GLY A 103 -12.74 -19.29 -2.98
C GLY A 103 -13.18 -17.84 -2.71
N LYS A 104 -13.22 -17.39 -1.45
CA LYS A 104 -13.58 -16.01 -1.11
C LYS A 104 -12.44 -15.04 -1.41
N ASP A 105 -12.79 -13.84 -1.85
CA ASP A 105 -11.84 -12.77 -2.07
C ASP A 105 -11.14 -12.35 -0.76
N GLN A 106 -9.81 -12.23 -0.81
CA GLN A 106 -9.01 -11.76 0.31
C GLN A 106 -8.83 -10.24 0.22
N VAL A 107 -9.47 -9.52 1.14
CA VAL A 107 -9.47 -8.05 1.18
C VAL A 107 -8.41 -7.53 2.14
N TYR A 108 -7.63 -6.55 1.70
CA TYR A 108 -6.66 -5.81 2.49
C TYR A 108 -7.11 -4.36 2.62
N LYS A 109 -7.28 -3.87 3.84
CA LYS A 109 -7.42 -2.44 4.12
C LYS A 109 -6.05 -1.80 4.06
N VAL A 110 -5.93 -0.68 3.36
CA VAL A 110 -4.65 0.01 3.16
C VAL A 110 -4.64 1.31 3.93
N THR A 111 -3.69 1.46 4.85
CA THR A 111 -3.47 2.67 5.61
C THR A 111 -2.09 3.22 5.26
N VAL A 112 -2.01 4.51 4.97
CA VAL A 112 -0.74 5.22 4.76
C VAL A 112 -0.48 6.12 5.95
N VAL A 113 0.74 6.07 6.49
CA VAL A 113 1.18 6.94 7.57
C VAL A 113 2.46 7.64 7.12
N ALA A 114 2.41 8.96 7.09
CA ALA A 114 3.58 9.80 6.91
C ALA A 114 4.03 10.33 8.26
N TYR A 115 5.32 10.22 8.54
CA TYR A 115 5.96 10.71 9.76
C TYR A 115 6.86 11.88 9.43
N GLU A 116 6.89 12.87 10.30
CA GLU A 116 7.97 13.85 10.34
C GLU A 116 9.30 13.16 10.72
N SER A 117 10.45 13.71 10.31
CA SER A 117 11.77 13.09 10.49
C SER A 117 12.12 12.71 11.94
N GLU A 118 11.57 13.44 12.92
CA GLU A 118 11.79 13.20 14.35
C GLU A 118 10.66 12.37 15.00
N PHE A 119 9.70 11.88 14.20
CA PHE A 119 8.55 11.06 14.60
C PHE A 119 7.63 11.66 15.67
N TRP A 120 7.73 12.97 15.93
CA TRP A 120 6.87 13.68 16.89
C TRP A 120 5.49 14.00 16.33
N SER A 121 5.34 13.97 15.00
CA SER A 121 4.06 14.13 14.32
C SER A 121 3.89 13.11 13.19
N SER A 122 2.65 12.72 12.96
CA SER A 122 2.26 11.86 11.84
C SER A 122 0.95 12.34 11.22
N HIS A 123 0.77 12.03 9.95
CA HIS A 123 -0.51 12.13 9.26
C HIS A 123 -0.86 10.75 8.72
N GLU A 124 -1.99 10.21 9.18
CA GLU A 124 -2.54 8.95 8.72
C GLU A 124 -3.70 9.20 7.75
N ARG A 125 -3.77 8.39 6.69
CA ARG A 125 -4.87 8.42 5.73
C ARG A 125 -5.28 7.01 5.30
N ASP A 126 -6.59 6.77 5.28
CA ASP A 126 -7.18 5.57 4.66
C ASP A 126 -7.00 5.67 3.13
N ALA A 127 -6.34 4.66 2.55
CA ALA A 127 -6.08 4.55 1.13
C ALA A 127 -7.02 3.57 0.42
N GLY A 128 -8.04 3.08 1.13
CA GLY A 128 -9.04 2.17 0.62
C GLY A 128 -8.61 0.71 0.76
N LYS A 129 -8.83 -0.07 -0.30
CA LYS A 129 -8.69 -1.53 -0.26
C LYS A 129 -7.97 -2.08 -1.48
N VAL A 130 -7.23 -3.15 -1.26
CA VAL A 130 -6.70 -4.03 -2.31
C VAL A 130 -7.30 -5.42 -2.13
N VAL A 131 -7.68 -6.08 -3.23
CA VAL A 131 -8.33 -7.38 -3.23
C VAL A 131 -7.46 -8.39 -3.96
N VAL A 132 -7.17 -9.52 -3.34
CA VAL A 132 -6.61 -10.70 -4.01
C VAL A 132 -7.77 -11.66 -4.27
N LYS A 133 -8.02 -11.98 -5.54
CA LYS A 133 -9.18 -12.79 -5.93
C LYS A 133 -9.15 -14.17 -5.32
N GLY A 134 -10.32 -14.73 -5.02
CA GLY A 134 -10.44 -16.15 -4.70
C GLY A 134 -10.19 -17.02 -5.94
N LYS A 135 -9.69 -18.24 -5.73
CA LYS A 135 -9.71 -19.24 -6.80
C LYS A 135 -11.15 -19.69 -7.01
N LEU A 136 -11.67 -19.49 -8.22
CA LEU A 136 -12.90 -20.17 -8.62
C LEU A 136 -12.54 -21.65 -8.81
N GLU A 137 -13.13 -22.53 -8.01
CA GLU A 137 -13.11 -23.96 -8.32
C GLU A 137 -13.86 -24.15 -9.65
N GLY A 138 -13.15 -24.49 -10.73
CA GLY A 138 -13.80 -24.85 -11.99
C GLY A 138 -13.17 -24.44 -13.32
N THR A 139 -11.91 -23.99 -13.39
CA THR A 139 -11.19 -24.04 -14.68
C THR A 139 -10.31 -25.28 -14.68
N PRO A 140 -10.67 -26.36 -15.42
CA PRO A 140 -9.72 -27.43 -15.68
C PRO A 140 -8.52 -26.78 -16.37
N SER A 141 -7.32 -26.93 -15.79
CA SER A 141 -6.12 -26.92 -16.63
C SER A 141 -6.25 -28.13 -17.54
N GLU A 142 -6.94 -27.96 -18.67
CA GLU A 142 -6.90 -28.89 -19.79
C GLU A 142 -5.50 -28.81 -20.36
N VAL A 143 -4.59 -29.55 -19.73
CA VAL A 143 -3.39 -30.03 -20.41
C VAL A 143 -3.93 -30.96 -21.50
N PRO A 144 -3.64 -30.72 -22.80
CA PRO A 144 -3.99 -31.69 -23.82
C PRO A 144 -3.14 -32.93 -23.55
N ASN A 145 -3.75 -33.93 -22.91
CA ASN A 145 -3.13 -35.22 -22.69
C ASN A 145 -3.20 -35.94 -24.04
N ASN A 146 -2.14 -35.83 -24.83
CA ASN A 146 -2.04 -36.52 -26.11
C ASN A 146 -1.67 -37.99 -25.85
N GLU A 147 -2.63 -38.76 -25.35
CA GLU A 147 -2.55 -40.22 -25.37
C GLU A 147 -2.87 -40.69 -26.79
N THR A 148 -1.85 -40.75 -27.65
CA THR A 148 -1.89 -41.65 -28.81
C THR A 148 -1.32 -42.99 -28.38
N THR A 149 -2.23 -43.87 -27.97
CA THR A 149 -2.01 -45.31 -27.85
C THR A 149 -1.46 -45.84 -29.18
N SER A 150 -0.19 -46.24 -29.20
CA SER A 150 0.34 -47.13 -30.24
C SER A 150 0.38 -48.53 -29.64
N SER A 151 -0.51 -49.36 -30.17
CA SER A 151 -0.76 -50.76 -29.83
C SER A 151 0.51 -51.63 -29.72
N VAL A 152 0.51 -52.45 -28.68
CA VAL A 152 1.34 -53.64 -28.48
C VAL A 152 1.20 -54.62 -29.66
N SER A 153 2.31 -55.20 -30.10
CA SER A 153 2.36 -56.54 -30.70
C SER A 153 3.75 -57.13 -30.46
N GLY A 154 3.81 -58.13 -29.59
CA GLY A 154 4.92 -59.05 -29.42
C GLY A 154 4.48 -60.48 -29.75
N GLU A 155 5.44 -61.25 -30.26
CA GLU A 155 5.54 -62.73 -30.33
C GLU A 155 4.63 -63.52 -31.29
N GLY A 156 5.23 -63.98 -32.40
CA GLY A 156 5.71 -65.37 -32.60
C GLY A 156 4.72 -66.55 -32.64
N GLU A 157 4.66 -67.21 -33.82
CA GLU A 157 4.45 -68.65 -34.15
C GLU A 157 3.80 -68.70 -35.56
N GLY A 158 4.14 -69.51 -36.56
CA GLY A 158 5.15 -70.56 -36.80
C GLY A 158 4.86 -71.17 -38.19
N GLN A 159 5.90 -71.67 -38.87
CA GLN A 159 5.87 -72.81 -39.79
C GLN A 159 7.29 -73.29 -40.04
#